data_AF-A0A521GMJ5-F1
#
_entry.id   AF-A0A521GMJ5-F1
#
_cell.length_a   1.000
_cell.length_b   1.000
_cell.length_c   1.000
_cell.angle_alpha   90.00
_cell.angle_beta   90.00
_cell.angle_gamma   90.00
#
_symmetry.space_group_name_H-M   'P 1'
#
loop_
_entity.id
_entity.type
_entity.pdbx_description
1 polymer ?
#
loop_
_entity_poly.entity_id
_entity_poly.type
_entity_poly.pdbx_seq_one_letter_code
_entity_poly.pdbx_strand_id
1 'polypeptide(L)'
;MAPGLHPGEGHSNLKIHHVRYRTKPVHLCSTLVLTFRQYRIIMTGKRNPWKIVLRIIIGIFFVYGLAVAVGVSVGYFVAKDHTAQQVTSILVPQQQVTAPETHVEPASAPHMETPQTPSEHAAPITPPLTTPTEPQPAPILADKPSKGWKENAIILPPYAYRDKKLIAIIFDDAGVNANRTKEIIDVKSPLTISFLPYAPNLQRQANAARAAGHEVMAHVPMEAEDVDAHPGPNALMTDMTDEEILANLHENLDKWDSYIGINNHMGSFFTADAHRMGVVLEEIKKRDLIFVDSMTSAKSVAGKKAQEMGMLSGARDVFLDDVDNSEKIKEEFKKLEKAARKQGTAIAIGHPRPNTISALKEWLVAIENSEYMVVPLSVVLLERQKAAEEKHN
;
A
#
# COMPACT_ATOMS: atom_id res chain seq x y z
N MET A 1 -13.53 -101.51 -6.00
CA MET A 1 -12.82 -101.16 -4.75
C MET A 1 -13.68 -100.13 -4.02
N ALA A 2 -13.91 -100.42 -2.74
CA ALA A 2 -14.88 -99.85 -1.82
C ALA A 2 -14.39 -98.53 -1.14
N PRO A 3 -15.26 -97.84 -0.36
CA PRO A 3 -15.28 -96.39 -0.13
C PRO A 3 -14.87 -95.97 1.30
N GLY A 4 -14.97 -94.67 1.63
CA GLY A 4 -15.40 -94.24 2.98
C GLY A 4 -14.66 -93.08 3.68
N LEU A 5 -15.47 -92.11 4.15
CA LEU A 5 -15.53 -91.52 5.50
C LEU A 5 -14.35 -90.70 6.09
N HIS A 6 -14.63 -89.39 6.33
CA HIS A 6 -14.62 -88.61 7.60
C HIS A 6 -13.86 -89.13 8.86
N PRO A 7 -13.70 -88.33 9.94
CA PRO A 7 -13.05 -87.02 10.17
C PRO A 7 -12.12 -87.09 11.43
N GLY A 8 -11.62 -85.96 11.96
CA GLY A 8 -11.02 -85.89 13.30
C GLY A 8 -10.06 -84.69 13.45
N GLU A 9 -10.51 -83.57 14.03
CA GLU A 9 -10.44 -83.22 15.46
C GLU A 9 -9.03 -82.90 15.97
N GLY A 10 -8.87 -81.64 16.39
CA GLY A 10 -7.69 -81.10 17.06
C GLY A 10 -8.04 -79.82 17.80
N HIS A 11 -8.61 -79.98 19.00
CA HIS A 11 -8.93 -78.92 19.94
C HIS A 11 -7.69 -78.16 20.42
N SER A 12 -7.82 -76.83 20.60
CA SER A 12 -7.21 -76.15 21.75
C SER A 12 -8.06 -74.96 22.19
N ASN A 13 -8.36 -74.95 23.49
CA ASN A 13 -9.19 -74.00 24.22
C ASN A 13 -8.43 -72.69 24.50
N LEU A 14 -9.09 -71.52 24.39
CA LEU A 14 -8.86 -70.45 25.36
C LEU A 14 -10.06 -69.48 25.51
N LYS A 15 -10.70 -69.62 26.67
CA LYS A 15 -11.53 -68.69 27.48
C LYS A 15 -11.94 -67.34 26.88
N ILE A 16 -13.25 -67.20 26.69
CA ILE A 16 -13.97 -65.94 26.50
C ILE A 16 -14.30 -65.35 27.89
N HIS A 17 -13.75 -64.17 28.20
CA HIS A 17 -14.23 -63.32 29.29
C HIS A 17 -15.25 -62.32 28.74
N HIS A 18 -16.53 -62.50 29.08
CA HIS A 18 -17.57 -61.50 28.88
C HIS A 18 -17.40 -60.36 29.90
N VAL A 19 -16.91 -59.20 29.45
CA VAL A 19 -17.03 -57.94 30.19
C VAL A 19 -18.28 -57.22 29.68
N ARG A 20 -19.36 -57.30 30.47
CA ARG A 20 -20.56 -56.46 30.28
C ARG A 20 -20.24 -55.05 30.75
N TYR A 21 -20.07 -54.10 29.83
CA TYR A 21 -20.13 -52.68 30.19
C TYR A 21 -21.58 -52.22 30.29
N ARG A 22 -21.95 -51.89 31.52
CA ARG A 22 -23.25 -51.42 31.99
C ARG A 22 -23.31 -49.91 31.72
N THR A 23 -23.90 -49.49 30.60
CA THR A 23 -24.19 -48.08 30.34
C THR A 23 -25.37 -47.64 31.20
N LYS A 24 -25.11 -46.88 32.26
CA LYS A 24 -26.14 -46.13 32.99
C LYS A 24 -26.53 -44.90 32.14
N PRO A 25 -27.82 -44.65 31.88
CA PRO A 25 -28.25 -43.38 31.32
C PRO A 25 -28.14 -42.31 32.42
N VAL A 26 -27.23 -41.36 32.24
CA VAL A 26 -27.19 -40.16 33.09
C VAL A 26 -28.25 -39.20 32.57
N HIS A 27 -29.17 -38.85 33.47
CA HIS A 27 -30.24 -37.90 33.28
C HIS A 27 -29.73 -36.56 32.71
N LEU A 28 -30.09 -36.25 31.46
CA LEU A 28 -30.08 -34.90 30.92
C LEU A 28 -31.53 -34.46 30.68
N CYS A 29 -32.26 -34.27 31.78
CA CYS A 29 -33.58 -33.66 31.78
C CYS A 29 -33.68 -32.75 33.00
N SER A 30 -33.27 -31.50 32.84
CA SER A 30 -33.66 -30.35 33.68
C SER A 30 -32.87 -29.12 33.26
N THR A 31 -33.37 -28.40 32.25
CA THR A 31 -33.33 -26.92 32.12
C THR A 31 -33.91 -26.48 30.78
N LEU A 32 -35.06 -27.07 30.39
CA LEU A 32 -35.82 -26.61 29.23
C LEU A 32 -37.31 -26.46 29.52
N VAL A 33 -37.67 -26.15 30.77
CA VAL A 33 -39.03 -25.72 31.15
C VAL A 33 -38.90 -24.85 32.42
N LEU A 34 -38.44 -23.61 32.29
CA LEU A 34 -38.56 -22.55 33.31
C LEU A 34 -37.97 -21.25 32.77
N THR A 35 -38.69 -20.55 31.89
CA THR A 35 -38.59 -19.08 31.75
C THR A 35 -39.80 -18.47 31.02
N PHE A 36 -40.66 -19.26 30.37
CA PHE A 36 -41.86 -18.73 29.69
C PHE A 36 -43.06 -18.40 30.61
N ARG A 37 -42.91 -18.52 31.92
CA ARG A 37 -43.97 -18.19 32.91
C ARG A 37 -43.55 -17.12 33.92
N GLN A 38 -42.62 -16.25 33.53
CA GLN A 38 -42.31 -15.00 34.27
C GLN A 38 -42.22 -13.76 33.36
N TYR A 39 -42.57 -13.89 32.07
CA TYR A 39 -42.66 -12.76 31.13
C TYR A 39 -44.10 -12.23 30.93
N ARG A 40 -45.11 -12.86 31.55
CA ARG A 40 -46.52 -12.46 31.44
C ARG A 40 -47.10 -11.82 32.72
N ILE A 41 -46.27 -11.21 33.56
CA ILE A 41 -46.71 -10.32 34.65
C ILE A 41 -45.71 -9.17 34.82
N ILE A 42 -45.35 -8.45 33.75
CA ILE A 42 -44.81 -7.09 33.91
C ILE A 42 -45.18 -6.18 32.73
N MET A 43 -46.48 -6.07 32.44
CA MET A 43 -47.04 -5.09 31.49
C MET A 43 -48.27 -4.38 32.06
N THR A 44 -48.27 -4.12 33.37
CA THR A 44 -49.26 -3.26 34.04
C THR A 44 -48.61 -2.57 35.22
N GLY A 45 -48.01 -1.41 34.97
CA GLY A 45 -47.45 -0.55 36.01
C GLY A 45 -46.54 0.49 35.39
N LYS A 46 -46.90 1.77 35.51
CA LYS A 46 -46.14 2.92 34.99
C LYS A 46 -44.66 2.78 35.37
N ARG A 47 -43.82 2.33 34.42
CA ARG A 47 -42.36 2.18 34.63
C ARG A 47 -41.72 3.54 34.47
N ASN A 48 -41.03 3.99 35.51
CA ASN A 48 -40.24 5.22 35.47
C ASN A 48 -39.13 5.07 34.41
N PRO A 49 -39.14 5.86 33.32
CA PRO A 49 -38.19 5.73 32.22
C PRO A 49 -36.74 5.88 32.68
N TRP A 50 -36.49 6.64 33.74
CA TRP A 50 -35.16 6.82 34.33
C TRP A 50 -34.56 5.52 34.87
N LYS A 51 -35.38 4.59 35.39
CA LYS A 51 -34.88 3.29 35.87
C LYS A 51 -34.49 2.36 34.74
N ILE A 52 -35.02 2.56 33.52
CA ILE A 52 -34.64 1.79 32.34
C ILE A 52 -33.31 2.34 31.80
N VAL A 53 -33.21 3.66 31.65
CA VAL A 53 -31.97 4.33 31.20
C VAL A 53 -30.80 4.00 32.14
N LEU A 54 -31.00 4.07 33.46
CA LEU A 54 -29.95 3.75 34.42
C LEU A 54 -29.45 2.30 34.31
N ARG A 55 -30.34 1.34 34.02
CA ARG A 55 -29.96 -0.08 33.84
C ARG A 55 -29.19 -0.30 32.53
N ILE A 56 -29.52 0.44 31.47
CA ILE A 56 -28.78 0.42 30.20
C ILE A 56 -27.37 0.98 30.42
N ILE A 57 -27.25 2.12 31.11
CA ILE A 57 -25.95 2.75 31.42
C ILE A 57 -25.08 1.80 32.25
N ILE A 58 -25.62 1.20 33.32
CA ILE A 58 -24.88 0.23 34.14
C ILE A 58 -24.44 -0.99 33.30
N GLY A 59 -25.30 -1.47 32.40
CA GLY A 59 -24.96 -2.56 31.47
C GLY A 59 -23.79 -2.21 30.54
N ILE A 60 -23.78 -0.99 29.98
CA ILE A 60 -22.69 -0.51 29.12
C ILE A 60 -21.37 -0.44 29.92
N PHE A 61 -21.38 0.13 31.12
CA PHE A 61 -20.19 0.18 31.97
C PHE A 61 -19.69 -1.21 32.37
N PHE A 62 -20.59 -2.17 32.60
CA PHE A 62 -20.20 -3.54 32.92
C PHE A 62 -19.53 -4.24 31.74
N VAL A 63 -20.06 -4.09 30.52
CA VAL A 63 -19.46 -4.64 29.29
C VAL A 63 -18.11 -4.00 29.01
N TYR A 64 -18.01 -2.67 29.18
CA TYR A 64 -16.75 -1.94 28.99
C TYR A 64 -15.69 -2.37 30.01
N GLY A 65 -16.07 -2.51 31.29
CA GLY A 65 -15.17 -2.99 32.34
C GLY A 65 -14.66 -4.41 32.06
N LEU A 66 -15.52 -5.30 31.55
CA LEU A 66 -15.12 -6.66 31.15
C LEU A 66 -14.12 -6.65 29.99
N ALA A 67 -14.34 -5.79 28.98
CA ALA A 67 -13.44 -5.67 27.83
C ALA A 67 -12.05 -5.14 28.23
N VAL A 68 -11.99 -4.15 29.16
CA VAL A 68 -10.73 -3.64 29.70
C VAL A 68 -10.00 -4.72 30.51
N ALA A 69 -10.71 -5.48 31.35
CA ALA A 69 -10.09 -6.56 32.13
C ALA A 69 -9.50 -7.67 31.25
N VAL A 70 -10.18 -8.02 30.15
CA VAL A 70 -9.67 -8.96 29.14
C VAL A 70 -8.45 -8.38 28.42
N GLY A 71 -8.50 -7.11 27.99
CA GLY A 71 -7.39 -6.44 27.32
C GLY A 71 -6.13 -6.37 28.20
N VAL A 72 -6.27 -6.04 29.48
CA VAL A 72 -5.16 -6.03 30.46
C VAL A 72 -4.60 -7.43 30.67
N SER A 73 -5.47 -8.44 30.77
CA SER A 73 -5.04 -9.83 30.95
C SER A 73 -4.26 -10.35 29.73
N VAL A 74 -4.75 -10.08 28.52
CA VAL A 74 -4.07 -10.46 27.27
C VAL A 74 -2.73 -9.73 27.13
N GLY A 75 -2.70 -8.42 27.40
CA GLY A 75 -1.45 -7.64 27.36
C GLY A 75 -0.41 -8.16 28.36
N TYR A 76 -0.82 -8.57 29.55
CA TYR A 76 0.07 -9.14 30.56
C TYR A 76 0.67 -10.48 30.13
N PHE A 77 -0.11 -11.36 29.47
CA PHE A 77 0.39 -12.62 28.94
C PHE A 77 1.35 -12.42 27.77
N VAL A 78 1.05 -11.51 26.84
CA VAL A 78 1.92 -11.19 25.70
C VAL A 78 3.26 -10.60 26.17
N ALA A 79 3.24 -9.68 27.14
CA ALA A 79 4.46 -9.11 27.70
C ALA A 79 5.36 -10.16 28.38
N LYS A 80 4.75 -11.18 29.01
CA LYS A 80 5.47 -12.27 29.68
C LYS A 80 6.12 -13.24 28.69
N ASP A 81 5.51 -13.49 27.53
CA ASP A 81 6.10 -14.34 26.49
C ASP A 81 7.29 -13.67 25.78
N HIS A 82 7.22 -12.35 25.57
CA HIS A 82 8.34 -11.59 24.97
C HIS A 82 9.60 -11.54 25.85
N THR A 83 9.43 -11.53 27.18
CA THR A 83 10.58 -11.57 28.12
C THR A 83 11.25 -12.94 28.17
N ALA A 84 10.52 -14.03 27.91
CA ALA A 84 11.10 -15.38 27.86
C ALA A 84 11.93 -15.62 26.57
N GLN A 85 11.54 -15.03 25.44
CA GLN A 85 12.29 -15.17 24.19
C GLN A 85 13.62 -14.40 24.17
N GLN A 86 13.71 -13.25 24.83
CA GLN A 86 14.97 -12.48 24.87
C GLN A 86 16.09 -13.19 25.64
N VAL A 87 15.79 -13.87 26.75
CA VAL A 87 16.80 -14.53 27.59
C VAL A 87 17.42 -15.76 26.92
N THR A 88 16.69 -16.40 26.00
CA THR A 88 17.18 -17.62 25.33
C THR A 88 18.11 -17.31 24.15
N SER A 89 18.12 -16.07 23.64
CA SER A 89 18.94 -15.68 22.48
C SER A 89 20.38 -15.26 22.82
N ILE A 90 20.72 -15.12 24.11
CA ILE A 90 22.00 -14.53 24.56
C ILE A 90 23.10 -15.60 24.77
N LEU A 91 22.79 -16.90 24.65
CA LEU A 91 23.75 -17.99 24.90
C LEU A 91 23.96 -18.88 23.67
N VAL A 92 24.72 -18.39 22.69
CA VAL A 92 25.38 -19.22 21.67
C VAL A 92 26.83 -18.75 21.48
N PRO A 93 27.86 -19.59 21.72
CA PRO A 93 29.26 -19.20 21.51
C PRO A 93 29.60 -19.13 20.02
N GLN A 94 30.24 -18.03 19.58
CA GLN A 94 30.79 -17.90 18.23
C GLN A 94 32.04 -18.77 18.04
N GLN A 95 32.03 -19.59 16.99
CA GLN A 95 33.17 -20.38 16.54
C GLN A 95 33.85 -19.67 15.35
N GLN A 96 35.14 -19.37 15.55
CA GLN A 96 36.03 -18.60 14.69
C GLN A 96 36.46 -19.45 13.48
N VAL A 97 36.21 -18.98 12.25
CA VAL A 97 36.67 -19.65 11.01
C VAL A 97 37.68 -18.75 10.31
N THR A 98 38.90 -19.27 10.19
CA THR A 98 40.06 -18.74 9.46
C THR A 98 39.87 -18.86 7.95
N ALA A 99 40.22 -17.81 7.21
CA ALA A 99 40.29 -17.78 5.74
C ALA A 99 41.64 -18.34 5.23
N PRO A 100 41.69 -18.90 4.01
CA PRO A 100 42.95 -19.05 3.28
C PRO A 100 43.11 -17.99 2.19
N GLU A 101 44.31 -17.41 2.14
CA GLU A 101 44.81 -16.50 1.11
C GLU A 101 44.89 -17.19 -0.26
N THR A 102 44.61 -16.43 -1.33
CA THR A 102 45.09 -16.77 -2.67
C THR A 102 45.55 -15.51 -3.40
N HIS A 103 46.84 -15.52 -3.74
CA HIS A 103 47.55 -14.59 -4.59
C HIS A 103 46.91 -14.45 -5.98
N VAL A 104 46.81 -13.21 -6.49
CA VAL A 104 46.73 -12.94 -7.93
C VAL A 104 47.68 -11.78 -8.27
N GLU A 105 48.63 -12.08 -9.14
CA GLU A 105 49.61 -11.17 -9.76
C GLU A 105 49.01 -10.52 -11.04
N PRO A 106 49.38 -9.29 -11.42
CA PRO A 106 48.66 -8.52 -12.44
C PRO A 106 49.20 -8.78 -13.85
N ALA A 107 48.30 -8.97 -14.82
CA ALA A 107 48.64 -9.08 -16.24
C ALA A 107 48.26 -7.79 -17.00
N SER A 108 49.27 -7.27 -17.70
CA SER A 108 49.31 -6.04 -18.50
C SER A 108 48.52 -6.11 -19.81
N ALA A 109 48.08 -4.94 -20.29
CA ALA A 109 47.46 -4.68 -21.58
C ALA A 109 48.39 -4.89 -22.80
N PRO A 110 47.81 -5.05 -24.00
CA PRO A 110 48.19 -4.20 -25.14
C PRO A 110 46.97 -3.72 -25.95
N HIS A 111 46.83 -2.42 -26.23
CA HIS A 111 47.26 -1.66 -27.42
C HIS A 111 46.39 -1.79 -28.67
N MET A 112 46.07 -0.60 -29.20
CA MET A 112 45.22 -0.27 -30.35
C MET A 112 45.74 -0.83 -31.67
N GLU A 113 44.83 -1.16 -32.58
CA GLU A 113 45.01 -0.95 -34.02
C GLU A 113 43.65 -0.92 -34.75
N THR A 114 43.41 0.16 -35.49
CA THR A 114 42.54 0.28 -36.67
C THR A 114 43.46 0.85 -37.78
N PRO A 115 43.14 0.80 -39.10
CA PRO A 115 41.84 0.61 -39.76
C PRO A 115 41.85 -0.30 -41.02
N GLN A 116 40.68 -0.61 -41.60
CA GLN A 116 40.41 -0.50 -43.06
C GLN A 116 39.00 -0.95 -43.44
N THR A 117 38.39 -0.18 -44.35
CA THR A 117 37.16 -0.47 -45.12
C THR A 117 37.56 -0.99 -46.51
N PRO A 118 36.71 -1.81 -47.18
CA PRO A 118 36.10 -1.31 -48.43
C PRO A 118 34.62 -1.72 -48.68
N SER A 119 33.94 -0.86 -49.45
CA SER A 119 32.72 -1.00 -50.30
C SER A 119 32.53 -2.37 -51.00
N GLU A 120 31.40 -2.82 -51.58
CA GLU A 120 30.03 -2.34 -51.90
C GLU A 120 29.38 -3.47 -52.76
N HIS A 121 28.11 -3.88 -52.57
CA HIS A 121 27.12 -4.18 -53.64
C HIS A 121 25.77 -4.74 -53.14
N ALA A 122 24.69 -4.28 -53.80
CA ALA A 122 23.26 -4.51 -53.61
C ALA A 122 22.77 -5.94 -53.99
N ALA A 123 21.56 -6.43 -53.69
CA ALA A 123 20.23 -5.91 -54.01
C ALA A 123 19.07 -6.67 -53.27
N PRO A 124 17.76 -6.49 -53.56
CA PRO A 124 16.75 -6.07 -52.60
C PRO A 124 15.77 -7.18 -52.15
N ILE A 125 15.21 -7.05 -50.94
CA ILE A 125 14.07 -7.87 -50.50
C ILE A 125 12.93 -6.94 -50.08
N THR A 126 11.87 -6.94 -50.87
CA THR A 126 10.59 -6.25 -50.62
C THR A 126 9.86 -6.85 -49.41
N PRO A 127 9.20 -6.04 -48.57
CA PRO A 127 8.43 -6.52 -47.42
C PRO A 127 7.01 -6.99 -47.83
N PRO A 128 6.39 -7.91 -47.10
CA PRO A 128 4.96 -8.17 -47.28
C PRO A 128 4.13 -7.06 -46.63
N LEU A 129 3.14 -6.58 -47.38
CA LEU A 129 2.09 -5.66 -46.94
C LEU A 129 1.41 -6.18 -45.67
N THR A 130 1.48 -5.40 -44.59
CA THR A 130 0.49 -5.42 -43.52
C THR A 130 -0.29 -4.11 -43.52
N THR A 131 -1.59 -4.28 -43.31
CA THR A 131 -2.70 -3.35 -43.38
C THR A 131 -2.47 -2.08 -42.53
N PRO A 132 -3.01 -0.90 -42.91
CA PRO A 132 -2.89 0.31 -42.10
C PRO A 132 -3.69 0.15 -40.79
N THR A 133 -2.98 0.00 -39.67
CA THR A 133 -3.52 0.36 -38.37
C THR A 133 -3.62 1.88 -38.34
N GLU A 134 -4.83 2.40 -38.19
CA GLU A 134 -5.10 3.81 -37.96
C GLU A 134 -4.19 4.34 -36.82
N PRO A 135 -3.41 5.42 -37.04
CA PRO A 135 -2.52 5.92 -36.01
C PRO A 135 -3.36 6.44 -34.84
N GLN A 136 -3.22 5.83 -33.66
CA GLN A 136 -3.69 6.44 -32.43
C GLN A 136 -3.04 7.83 -32.30
N PRO A 137 -3.79 8.87 -31.92
CA PRO A 137 -3.21 10.18 -31.71
C PRO A 137 -2.20 10.09 -30.56
N ALA A 138 -0.93 10.30 -30.87
CA ALA A 138 0.11 10.42 -29.85
C ALA A 138 -0.18 11.66 -28.98
N PRO A 139 0.01 11.59 -27.65
CA PRO A 139 -0.09 12.75 -26.79
C PRO A 139 0.91 13.82 -27.23
N ILE A 140 0.42 15.01 -27.56
CA ILE A 140 1.27 16.17 -27.88
C ILE A 140 1.73 16.77 -26.56
N LEU A 141 3.02 16.63 -26.24
CA LEU A 141 3.67 17.30 -25.10
C LEU A 141 4.06 18.72 -25.52
N ALA A 142 3.68 19.72 -24.73
CA ALA A 142 4.05 21.13 -24.93
C ALA A 142 5.32 21.50 -24.14
N ASP A 143 6.08 22.49 -24.64
CA ASP A 143 7.31 23.03 -24.03
C ASP A 143 7.05 24.23 -23.09
N LYS A 144 7.78 24.28 -21.94
CA LYS A 144 8.01 25.38 -20.94
C LYS A 144 7.08 25.48 -19.69
N PRO A 145 7.57 26.04 -18.55
CA PRO A 145 7.29 25.51 -17.21
C PRO A 145 5.98 26.00 -16.57
N SER A 146 5.24 25.01 -16.06
CA SER A 146 4.13 25.04 -15.08
C SER A 146 3.00 26.06 -15.34
N LYS A 147 2.07 25.75 -16.26
CA LYS A 147 0.70 26.26 -16.13
C LYS A 147 -0.19 25.18 -15.47
N GLY A 148 -0.11 25.12 -14.15
CA GLY A 148 -1.01 24.35 -13.28
C GLY A 148 -1.04 22.84 -13.48
N TRP A 149 -1.71 22.15 -12.56
CA TRP A 149 -1.77 20.69 -12.56
C TRP A 149 -2.48 20.13 -13.79
N LYS A 150 -3.46 20.88 -14.35
CA LYS A 150 -4.29 20.44 -15.48
C LYS A 150 -3.50 20.23 -16.77
N GLU A 151 -2.47 21.01 -17.02
CA GLU A 151 -1.66 20.86 -18.23
C GLU A 151 -0.71 19.68 -18.14
N ASN A 152 -0.32 19.33 -16.91
CA ASN A 152 0.53 18.20 -16.65
C ASN A 152 -0.27 16.91 -16.40
N ALA A 153 -1.57 17.00 -16.17
CA ALA A 153 -2.44 15.86 -15.91
C ALA A 153 -2.59 14.97 -17.15
N ILE A 154 -2.68 13.66 -16.92
CA ILE A 154 -3.04 12.71 -17.97
C ILE A 154 -4.57 12.62 -18.00
N ILE A 155 -5.15 13.13 -19.08
CA ILE A 155 -6.61 13.16 -19.24
C ILE A 155 -7.09 11.80 -19.74
N LEU A 156 -7.94 11.16 -18.93
CA LEU A 156 -8.72 9.99 -19.34
C LEU A 156 -10.19 10.42 -19.49
N PRO A 157 -10.85 10.15 -20.64
CA PRO A 157 -12.22 10.61 -20.82
C PRO A 157 -13.20 9.82 -19.94
N PRO A 158 -14.22 10.45 -19.34
CA PRO A 158 -15.12 9.78 -18.37
C PRO A 158 -15.82 8.51 -18.86
N TYR A 159 -16.06 8.39 -20.17
CA TYR A 159 -16.67 7.18 -20.74
C TYR A 159 -15.74 5.97 -20.66
N ALA A 160 -14.42 6.15 -20.56
CA ALA A 160 -13.45 5.06 -20.50
C ALA A 160 -13.53 4.28 -19.18
N TYR A 161 -14.16 4.84 -18.14
CA TYR A 161 -14.14 4.28 -16.79
C TYR A 161 -15.50 4.32 -16.06
N ARG A 162 -16.60 4.63 -16.76
CA ARG A 162 -17.94 4.90 -16.19
C ARG A 162 -18.47 3.82 -15.24
N ASP A 163 -18.10 2.55 -15.45
CA ASP A 163 -18.59 1.41 -14.66
C ASP A 163 -17.47 0.71 -13.85
N LYS A 164 -16.31 1.37 -13.70
CA LYS A 164 -15.14 0.82 -13.04
C LYS A 164 -14.96 1.38 -11.62
N LYS A 165 -14.32 0.59 -10.77
CA LYS A 165 -13.74 1.03 -9.50
C LYS A 165 -12.33 1.54 -9.77
N LEU A 166 -12.10 2.83 -9.53
CA LEU A 166 -10.88 3.50 -9.98
C LEU A 166 -9.78 3.36 -8.94
N ILE A 167 -8.57 3.04 -9.39
CA ILE A 167 -7.40 2.90 -8.52
C ILE A 167 -6.29 3.77 -9.06
N ALA A 168 -5.77 4.68 -8.23
CA ALA A 168 -4.52 5.35 -8.48
C ALA A 168 -3.41 4.67 -7.67
N ILE A 169 -2.24 4.48 -8.28
CA ILE A 169 -1.05 3.94 -7.61
C ILE A 169 0.07 4.95 -7.79
N ILE A 170 0.58 5.43 -6.66
CA ILE A 170 1.72 6.34 -6.58
C ILE A 170 2.96 5.52 -6.19
N PHE A 171 4.06 5.73 -6.92
CA PHE A 171 5.38 5.21 -6.56
C PHE A 171 6.28 6.32 -6.05
N ASP A 172 6.50 6.34 -4.74
CA ASP A 172 7.35 7.29 -4.02
C ASP A 172 8.84 6.92 -4.15
N ASP A 173 9.72 7.82 -3.73
CA ASP A 173 11.19 7.67 -3.77
C ASP A 173 11.81 7.43 -5.15
N ALA A 174 11.12 7.86 -6.22
CA ALA A 174 11.67 7.76 -7.55
C ALA A 174 12.86 8.73 -7.76
N GLY A 175 13.72 8.38 -8.72
CA GLY A 175 14.80 9.23 -9.20
C GLY A 175 16.18 8.85 -8.68
N VAL A 176 16.35 8.70 -7.35
CA VAL A 176 17.67 8.44 -6.73
C VAL A 176 18.26 7.12 -7.24
N ASN A 177 17.44 6.07 -7.28
CA ASN A 177 17.80 4.81 -7.92
C ASN A 177 17.23 4.78 -9.35
N ALA A 178 18.05 5.18 -10.32
CA ALA A 178 17.64 5.28 -11.73
C ALA A 178 17.18 3.92 -12.32
N ASN A 179 17.76 2.80 -11.91
CA ASN A 179 17.38 1.48 -12.43
C ASN A 179 15.97 1.10 -11.95
N ARG A 180 15.71 1.21 -10.64
CA ARG A 180 14.39 0.95 -10.06
C ARG A 180 13.32 1.90 -10.61
N THR A 181 13.69 3.16 -10.79
CA THR A 181 12.80 4.18 -11.40
C THR A 181 12.44 3.79 -12.82
N LYS A 182 13.42 3.36 -13.63
CA LYS A 182 13.19 2.89 -14.98
C LYS A 182 12.26 1.66 -15.01
N GLU A 183 12.43 0.72 -14.09
CA GLU A 183 11.55 -0.46 -14.02
C GLU A 183 10.07 -0.11 -13.80
N ILE A 184 9.79 0.93 -13.02
CA ILE A 184 8.43 1.47 -12.86
C ILE A 184 7.96 2.19 -14.13
N ILE A 185 8.80 3.03 -14.74
CA ILE A 185 8.49 3.73 -15.99
C ILE A 185 8.16 2.75 -17.13
N ASP A 186 8.73 1.56 -17.12
CA ASP A 186 8.48 0.55 -18.16
C ASP A 186 7.13 -0.17 -17.97
N VAL A 187 6.43 -0.01 -16.84
CA VAL A 187 5.14 -0.65 -16.55
C VAL A 187 4.05 -0.07 -17.44
N LYS A 188 3.32 -0.93 -18.16
CA LYS A 188 2.26 -0.53 -19.11
C LYS A 188 0.93 -0.30 -18.41
N SER A 189 0.88 0.69 -17.53
CA SER A 189 -0.31 1.14 -16.79
C SER A 189 -0.14 2.61 -16.39
N PRO A 190 -1.21 3.43 -16.33
CA PRO A 190 -1.11 4.85 -16.01
C PRO A 190 -0.86 5.08 -14.51
N LEU A 191 0.36 4.82 -14.06
CA LEU A 191 0.84 5.08 -12.70
C LEU A 191 1.10 6.58 -12.46
N THR A 192 1.19 6.96 -11.19
CA THR A 192 1.79 8.23 -10.77
C THR A 192 3.16 7.95 -10.17
N ILE A 193 4.19 8.69 -10.59
CA ILE A 193 5.56 8.51 -10.12
C ILE A 193 5.97 9.78 -9.37
N SER A 194 6.26 9.65 -8.08
CA SER A 194 6.66 10.76 -7.22
C SER A 194 8.18 10.76 -7.03
N PHE A 195 8.83 11.81 -7.50
CA PHE A 195 10.29 11.90 -7.54
C PHE A 195 10.82 12.72 -6.38
N LEU A 196 11.89 12.23 -5.75
CA LEU A 196 12.68 13.01 -4.81
C LEU A 196 13.35 14.18 -5.57
N PRO A 197 13.11 15.44 -5.17
CA PRO A 197 13.60 16.63 -5.88
C PRO A 197 15.12 16.72 -6.04
N TYR A 198 15.87 16.03 -5.18
CA TYR A 198 17.33 15.97 -5.22
C TYR A 198 17.87 14.81 -6.06
N ALA A 199 17.01 14.07 -6.76
CA ALA A 199 17.43 12.99 -7.63
C ALA A 199 18.34 13.48 -8.78
N PRO A 200 19.39 12.73 -9.14
CA PRO A 200 20.23 13.07 -10.28
C PRO A 200 19.44 12.96 -11.59
N ASN A 201 19.70 13.88 -12.54
CA ASN A 201 19.04 13.91 -13.86
C ASN A 201 17.50 13.95 -13.78
N LEU A 202 16.92 14.54 -12.72
CA LEU A 202 15.49 14.51 -12.42
C LEU A 202 14.60 14.86 -13.61
N GLN A 203 14.82 16.01 -14.28
CA GLN A 203 14.02 16.42 -15.44
C GLN A 203 13.99 15.35 -16.56
N ARG A 204 15.13 14.71 -16.83
CA ARG A 204 15.20 13.64 -17.85
C ARG A 204 14.33 12.44 -17.44
N GLN A 205 14.38 12.06 -16.17
CA GLN A 205 13.58 10.93 -15.66
C GLN A 205 12.08 11.26 -15.66
N ALA A 206 11.70 12.47 -15.24
CA ALA A 206 10.33 12.97 -15.29
C ALA A 206 9.78 12.99 -16.73
N ASN A 207 10.57 13.48 -17.70
CA ASN A 207 10.18 13.46 -19.11
C ASN A 207 9.99 12.04 -19.64
N ALA A 208 10.85 11.11 -19.27
CA ALA A 208 10.72 9.70 -19.66
C ALA A 208 9.46 9.05 -19.06
N ALA A 209 9.16 9.32 -17.78
CA ALA A 209 7.93 8.86 -17.13
C ALA A 209 6.68 9.37 -17.85
N ARG A 210 6.63 10.67 -18.17
CA ARG A 210 5.52 11.26 -18.92
C ARG A 210 5.36 10.69 -20.32
N ALA A 211 6.46 10.53 -21.05
CA ALA A 211 6.46 9.93 -22.38
C ALA A 211 5.95 8.48 -22.37
N ALA A 212 6.10 7.77 -21.25
CA ALA A 212 5.55 6.42 -21.04
C ALA A 212 4.07 6.42 -20.61
N GLY A 213 3.44 7.58 -20.40
CA GLY A 213 2.03 7.69 -20.00
C GLY A 213 1.80 7.69 -18.49
N HIS A 214 2.81 8.09 -17.70
CA HIS A 214 2.68 8.26 -16.25
C HIS A 214 2.48 9.73 -15.85
N GLU A 215 1.66 9.94 -14.82
CA GLU A 215 1.67 11.22 -14.11
C GLU A 215 2.92 11.32 -13.23
N VAL A 216 3.36 12.55 -13.00
CA VAL A 216 4.58 12.84 -12.25
C VAL A 216 4.28 13.83 -11.13
N MET A 217 4.88 13.63 -9.96
CA MET A 217 4.74 14.48 -8.77
C MET A 217 6.08 14.72 -8.08
N ALA A 218 6.17 15.79 -7.30
CA ALA A 218 7.31 16.03 -6.42
C ALA A 218 7.12 15.37 -5.05
N HIS A 219 8.09 14.56 -4.64
CA HIS A 219 8.12 13.90 -3.35
C HIS A 219 8.93 14.72 -2.36
N VAL A 220 8.30 15.72 -1.74
CA VAL A 220 8.99 16.78 -1.01
C VAL A 220 9.49 16.26 0.36
N PRO A 221 10.80 16.36 0.66
CA PRO A 221 11.37 15.95 1.94
C PRO A 221 10.82 16.78 3.11
N MET A 222 10.31 16.11 4.13
CA MET A 222 9.73 16.75 5.31
C MET A 222 10.16 16.03 6.59
N GLU A 223 10.29 16.78 7.68
CA GLU A 223 10.75 16.28 8.99
C GLU A 223 9.90 15.11 9.53
N ALA A 224 10.59 14.05 9.96
CA ALA A 224 10.01 12.91 10.64
C ALA A 224 10.06 13.06 12.16
N GLU A 225 9.23 12.31 12.88
CA GLU A 225 9.25 12.24 14.36
C GLU A 225 10.50 11.51 14.88
N ASP A 226 11.11 10.66 14.05
CA ASP A 226 12.40 10.04 14.33
C ASP A 226 13.53 11.06 14.10
N VAL A 227 14.23 11.42 15.19
CA VAL A 227 15.30 12.41 15.19
C VAL A 227 16.56 11.95 14.45
N ASP A 228 16.73 10.64 14.25
CA ASP A 228 17.85 10.08 13.50
C ASP A 228 17.52 9.96 12.00
N ALA A 229 16.28 10.22 11.60
CA ALA A 229 15.87 10.19 10.20
C ALA A 229 16.40 11.43 9.47
N HIS A 230 16.90 11.20 8.26
CA HIS A 230 17.43 12.24 7.38
C HIS A 230 16.60 12.28 6.09
N PRO A 231 15.61 13.18 5.95
CA PRO A 231 14.73 13.24 4.78
C PRO A 231 15.46 13.61 3.48
N GLY A 232 16.66 14.18 3.58
CA GLY A 232 17.47 14.61 2.45
C GLY A 232 17.68 16.13 2.42
N PRO A 233 18.41 16.64 1.41
CA PRO A 233 18.67 18.07 1.27
C PRO A 233 17.37 18.88 1.07
N ASN A 234 17.38 20.13 1.53
CA ASN A 234 16.23 21.07 1.46
C ASN A 234 14.95 20.50 2.08
N ALA A 235 15.07 19.67 3.11
CA ALA A 235 13.92 19.20 3.86
C ALA A 235 13.19 20.36 4.54
N LEU A 236 11.87 20.25 4.62
CA LEU A 236 11.06 21.19 5.37
C LEU A 236 11.03 20.75 6.83
N MET A 237 11.52 21.61 7.72
CA MET A 237 11.65 21.34 9.14
C MET A 237 10.75 22.27 9.95
N THR A 238 10.28 21.81 11.11
CA THR A 238 9.35 22.54 11.97
C THR A 238 10.00 23.70 12.72
N ASP A 239 11.32 23.65 12.91
CA ASP A 239 12.13 24.70 13.54
C ASP A 239 12.50 25.86 12.60
N MET A 240 12.35 25.68 11.28
CA MET A 240 12.59 26.72 10.26
C MET A 240 11.58 27.86 10.36
N THR A 241 11.96 29.07 9.99
CA THR A 241 11.04 30.18 9.73
C THR A 241 10.17 29.92 8.49
N ASP A 242 9.08 30.68 8.33
CA ASP A 242 8.21 30.54 7.15
C ASP A 242 8.99 30.85 5.86
N GLU A 243 9.90 31.82 5.89
CA GLU A 243 10.78 32.17 4.78
C GLU A 243 11.75 31.04 4.42
N GLU A 244 12.32 30.35 5.40
CA GLU A 244 13.20 29.20 5.19
C GLU A 244 12.45 27.99 4.62
N ILE A 245 11.23 27.72 5.11
CA ILE A 245 10.36 26.68 4.54
C ILE A 245 10.06 26.98 3.06
N LEU A 246 9.70 28.22 2.74
CA LEU A 246 9.43 28.62 1.36
C LEU A 246 10.68 28.54 0.48
N ALA A 247 11.83 28.98 0.98
CA ALA A 247 13.10 28.88 0.25
C ALA A 247 13.44 27.42 -0.07
N ASN A 248 13.34 26.51 0.92
CA ASN A 248 13.57 25.08 0.69
C ASN A 248 12.52 24.48 -0.26
N LEU A 249 11.25 24.85 -0.14
CA LEU A 249 10.21 24.40 -1.06
C LEU A 249 10.50 24.85 -2.50
N HIS A 250 10.93 26.09 -2.71
CA HIS A 250 11.34 26.60 -4.02
C HIS A 250 12.55 25.84 -4.58
N GLU A 251 13.55 25.56 -3.75
CA GLU A 251 14.71 24.76 -4.14
C GLU A 251 14.35 23.32 -4.58
N ASN A 252 13.25 22.77 -4.07
CA ASN A 252 12.72 21.47 -4.46
C ASN A 252 11.89 21.52 -5.76
N LEU A 253 11.25 22.65 -6.06
CA LEU A 253 10.25 22.75 -7.14
C LEU A 253 10.78 23.45 -8.39
N ASP A 254 11.66 24.44 -8.26
CA ASP A 254 11.97 25.36 -9.37
C ASP A 254 13.03 24.80 -10.36
N LYS A 255 13.65 23.67 -10.04
CA LYS A 255 14.73 23.05 -10.83
C LYS A 255 14.24 22.12 -11.94
N TRP A 256 12.93 21.88 -11.99
CA TRP A 256 12.30 20.96 -12.92
C TRP A 256 10.82 21.30 -13.09
N ASP A 257 10.15 20.66 -14.04
CA ASP A 257 8.75 20.95 -14.35
C ASP A 257 7.95 19.68 -14.65
N SER A 258 6.77 19.87 -15.25
CA SER A 258 5.92 18.80 -15.77
C SER A 258 5.30 17.86 -14.73
N TYR A 259 5.38 18.22 -13.43
CA TYR A 259 4.67 17.55 -12.34
C TYR A 259 3.28 18.17 -12.09
N ILE A 260 2.34 17.38 -11.61
CA ILE A 260 0.96 17.82 -11.32
C ILE A 260 0.80 18.38 -9.90
N GLY A 261 1.71 18.03 -8.99
CA GLY A 261 1.67 18.50 -7.61
C GLY A 261 2.68 17.79 -6.72
N ILE A 262 2.43 17.81 -5.42
CA ILE A 262 3.37 17.27 -4.43
C ILE A 262 2.71 16.25 -3.50
N ASN A 263 3.52 15.34 -2.97
CA ASN A 263 3.24 14.61 -1.74
C ASN A 263 4.46 14.68 -0.79
N ASN A 264 4.29 14.27 0.46
CA ASN A 264 5.35 14.32 1.46
C ASN A 264 6.20 13.05 1.46
N HIS A 265 7.53 13.22 1.42
CA HIS A 265 8.53 12.21 1.78
C HIS A 265 8.79 12.29 3.28
N MET A 266 8.64 11.17 3.99
CA MET A 266 8.59 11.15 5.46
C MET A 266 7.52 12.13 5.99
N GLY A 267 7.88 13.14 6.78
CA GLY A 267 6.95 14.18 7.22
C GLY A 267 6.05 13.81 8.40
N SER A 268 6.33 12.74 9.15
CA SER A 268 5.46 12.33 10.27
C SER A 268 5.38 13.37 11.40
N PHE A 269 6.36 14.28 11.50
CA PHE A 269 6.34 15.41 12.42
C PHE A 269 5.88 16.69 11.72
N PHE A 270 6.44 17.02 10.56
CA PHE A 270 6.08 18.24 9.83
C PHE A 270 4.59 18.30 9.44
N THR A 271 4.02 17.19 8.97
CA THR A 271 2.61 17.16 8.53
C THR A 271 1.62 17.28 9.69
N ALA A 272 2.07 17.13 10.94
CA ALA A 272 1.25 17.39 12.13
C ALA A 272 1.22 18.87 12.53
N ASP A 273 2.14 19.70 12.02
CA ASP A 273 2.17 21.14 12.28
C ASP A 273 1.23 21.89 11.33
N ALA A 274 0.10 22.34 11.87
CA ALA A 274 -0.91 23.06 11.10
C ALA A 274 -0.43 24.39 10.54
N HIS A 275 0.44 25.11 11.24
CA HIS A 275 0.93 26.39 10.76
C HIS A 275 1.89 26.18 9.58
N ARG A 276 2.90 25.31 9.74
CA ARG A 276 3.90 25.05 8.70
C ARG A 276 3.31 24.41 7.46
N MET A 277 2.39 23.45 7.63
CA MET A 277 1.64 22.91 6.49
C MET A 277 0.79 23.98 5.81
N GLY A 278 0.30 24.98 6.53
CA GLY A 278 -0.38 26.13 5.93
C GLY A 278 0.49 26.89 4.95
N VAL A 279 1.71 27.23 5.36
CA VAL A 279 2.69 27.93 4.53
C VAL A 279 2.96 27.17 3.22
N VAL A 280 3.20 25.86 3.32
CA VAL A 280 3.46 25.00 2.15
C VAL A 280 2.24 24.91 1.23
N LEU A 281 1.06 24.64 1.79
CA LEU A 281 -0.17 24.49 1.02
C LEU A 281 -0.59 25.79 0.33
N GLU A 282 -0.38 26.95 0.97
CA GLU A 282 -0.65 28.25 0.37
C GLU A 282 0.24 28.49 -0.84
N GLU A 283 1.52 28.13 -0.74
CA GLU A 283 2.48 28.31 -1.83
C GLU A 283 2.19 27.40 -3.03
N ILE A 284 1.96 26.11 -2.80
CA ILE A 284 1.64 25.20 -3.91
C ILE A 284 0.25 25.47 -4.51
N LYS A 285 -0.69 26.02 -3.73
CA LYS A 285 -1.98 26.49 -4.26
C LYS A 285 -1.80 27.68 -5.21
N LYS A 286 -0.92 28.64 -4.90
CA LYS A 286 -0.61 29.75 -5.82
C LYS A 286 -0.03 29.26 -7.14
N ARG A 287 0.69 28.14 -7.09
CA ARG A 287 1.26 27.44 -8.26
C ARG A 287 0.25 26.56 -9.00
N ASP A 288 -1.01 26.52 -8.56
CA ASP A 288 -2.09 25.65 -9.08
C ASP A 288 -1.68 24.17 -9.11
N LEU A 289 -1.12 23.68 -8.00
CA LEU A 289 -0.68 22.29 -7.84
C LEU A 289 -1.62 21.49 -6.93
N ILE A 290 -1.68 20.18 -7.17
CA ILE A 290 -2.38 19.25 -6.27
C ILE A 290 -1.56 18.90 -5.03
N PHE A 291 -2.23 18.43 -3.99
CA PHE A 291 -1.58 17.86 -2.80
C PHE A 291 -2.11 16.46 -2.49
N VAL A 292 -1.21 15.51 -2.26
CA VAL A 292 -1.56 14.20 -1.70
C VAL A 292 -0.85 13.99 -0.37
N ASP A 293 -1.62 13.72 0.67
CA ASP A 293 -1.09 13.30 1.96
C ASP A 293 -0.70 11.82 1.91
N SER A 294 0.59 11.53 2.10
CA SER A 294 1.11 10.16 2.16
C SER A 294 0.67 9.42 3.44
N MET A 295 0.13 10.15 4.43
CA MET A 295 -0.37 9.65 5.71
C MET A 295 0.71 8.87 6.48
N THR A 296 1.90 9.46 6.60
CA THR A 296 3.04 8.91 7.38
C THR A 296 2.84 9.01 8.88
N SER A 297 1.82 9.74 9.33
CA SER A 297 1.35 9.79 10.72
C SER A 297 -0.16 10.00 10.77
N ALA A 298 -0.83 9.36 11.74
CA ALA A 298 -2.24 9.62 12.03
C ALA A 298 -2.50 11.03 12.58
N LYS A 299 -1.43 11.75 12.97
CA LYS A 299 -1.47 13.14 13.43
C LYS A 299 -1.48 14.14 12.27
N SER A 300 -1.30 13.70 11.02
CA SER A 300 -1.25 14.61 9.87
C SER A 300 -2.51 15.46 9.78
N VAL A 301 -2.32 16.77 9.60
CA VAL A 301 -3.39 17.74 9.32
C VAL A 301 -3.40 18.17 7.85
N ALA A 302 -2.41 17.72 7.07
CA ALA A 302 -2.12 18.21 5.73
C ALA A 302 -3.28 17.97 4.76
N GLY A 303 -3.78 16.73 4.67
CA GLY A 303 -4.89 16.39 3.78
C GLY A 303 -6.16 17.20 4.07
N LYS A 304 -6.55 17.31 5.35
CA LYS A 304 -7.73 18.07 5.77
C LYS A 304 -7.58 19.56 5.44
N LYS A 305 -6.41 20.15 5.75
CA LYS A 305 -6.15 21.56 5.50
C LYS A 305 -6.17 21.89 4.00
N ALA A 306 -5.60 21.03 3.16
CA ALA A 306 -5.65 21.20 1.71
C ALA A 306 -7.10 21.22 1.18
N GLN A 307 -7.98 20.36 1.72
CA GLN A 307 -9.40 20.36 1.39
C GLN A 307 -10.12 21.62 1.87
N GLU A 308 -9.86 22.08 3.10
CA GLU A 308 -10.40 23.34 3.63
C GLU A 308 -9.99 24.56 2.79
N MET A 309 -8.81 24.50 2.17
CA MET A 309 -8.31 25.51 1.25
C MET A 309 -8.89 25.37 -0.18
N GLY A 310 -9.76 24.41 -0.45
CA GLY A 310 -10.38 24.20 -1.77
C GLY A 310 -9.42 23.72 -2.85
N MET A 311 -8.30 23.09 -2.46
CA MET A 311 -7.37 22.48 -3.40
C MET A 311 -7.90 21.14 -3.89
N LEU A 312 -7.52 20.74 -5.11
CA LEU A 312 -7.66 19.35 -5.51
C LEU A 312 -6.65 18.52 -4.71
N SER A 313 -7.13 17.73 -3.77
CA SER A 313 -6.28 17.00 -2.84
C SER A 313 -6.85 15.64 -2.44
N GLY A 314 -5.98 14.80 -1.89
CA GLY A 314 -6.35 13.48 -1.40
C GLY A 314 -5.41 12.97 -0.34
N ALA A 315 -5.72 11.78 0.17
CA ALA A 315 -4.85 11.03 1.06
C ALA A 315 -4.82 9.57 0.58
N ARG A 316 -3.71 8.90 0.85
CA ARG A 316 -3.54 7.47 0.60
C ARG A 316 -4.56 6.64 1.39
N ASP A 317 -5.15 5.64 0.76
CA ASP A 317 -5.97 4.62 1.43
C ASP A 317 -5.14 3.41 1.89
N VAL A 318 -4.18 2.98 1.08
CA VAL A 318 -3.39 1.75 1.31
C VAL A 318 -1.91 1.98 1.07
N PHE A 319 -1.07 1.48 1.98
CA PHE A 319 0.39 1.48 1.83
C PHE A 319 0.81 0.09 1.40
N LEU A 320 1.43 -0.02 0.22
CA LEU A 320 1.63 -1.31 -0.41
C LEU A 320 2.79 -2.10 0.21
N ASP A 321 3.84 -1.42 0.67
CA ASP A 321 5.12 -2.05 0.97
C ASP A 321 5.80 -1.52 2.24
N ASP A 322 5.00 -1.22 3.26
CA ASP A 322 5.45 -0.94 4.62
C ASP A 322 6.45 -2.00 5.11
N VAL A 323 6.16 -3.26 4.79
CA VAL A 323 7.07 -4.38 4.95
C VAL A 323 7.49 -4.90 3.58
N ASP A 324 8.79 -4.96 3.31
CA ASP A 324 9.35 -5.52 2.07
C ASP A 324 9.26 -7.06 2.04
N ASN A 325 8.03 -7.56 1.94
CA ASN A 325 7.71 -8.99 1.86
C ASN A 325 6.59 -9.20 0.84
N SER A 326 6.84 -10.08 -0.13
CA SER A 326 5.96 -10.33 -1.27
C SER A 326 4.55 -10.75 -0.88
N GLU A 327 4.39 -11.60 0.13
CA GLU A 327 3.06 -12.06 0.58
C GLU A 327 2.26 -10.91 1.19
N LYS A 328 2.89 -10.11 2.06
CA LYS A 328 2.26 -8.93 2.66
C LYS A 328 1.86 -7.90 1.62
N ILE A 329 2.74 -7.62 0.65
CA ILE A 329 2.43 -6.68 -0.45
C ILE A 329 1.20 -7.16 -1.24
N LYS A 330 1.10 -8.47 -1.52
CA LYS A 330 -0.09 -9.06 -2.17
C LYS A 330 -1.35 -8.92 -1.32
N GLU A 331 -1.24 -8.96 0.00
CA GLU A 331 -2.37 -8.67 0.91
C GLU A 331 -2.78 -7.20 0.88
N GLU A 332 -1.83 -6.26 0.74
CA GLU A 332 -2.13 -4.84 0.58
C GLU A 332 -2.89 -4.56 -0.73
N PHE A 333 -2.55 -5.21 -1.84
CA PHE A 333 -3.36 -5.12 -3.06
C PHE A 333 -4.81 -5.62 -2.86
N LYS A 334 -5.02 -6.68 -2.07
CA LYS A 334 -6.39 -7.12 -1.72
C LYS A 334 -7.12 -6.09 -0.85
N LYS A 335 -6.42 -5.35 0.01
CA LYS A 335 -7.00 -4.24 0.78
C LYS A 335 -7.35 -3.06 -0.13
N LEU A 336 -6.50 -2.79 -1.12
CA LEU A 336 -6.73 -1.74 -2.12
C LEU A 336 -8.00 -2.00 -2.93
N GLU A 337 -8.19 -3.23 -3.41
CA GLU A 337 -9.43 -3.67 -4.06
C GLU A 337 -10.66 -3.45 -3.17
N LYS A 338 -10.59 -3.86 -1.90
CA LYS A 338 -11.70 -3.64 -0.94
C LYS A 338 -12.01 -2.16 -0.74
N ALA A 339 -10.98 -1.31 -0.65
CA ALA A 339 -11.15 0.13 -0.53
C ALA A 339 -11.85 0.70 -1.77
N ALA A 340 -11.37 0.35 -2.97
CA ALA A 340 -11.94 0.80 -4.23
C ALA A 340 -13.40 0.34 -4.42
N ARG A 341 -13.71 -0.91 -4.06
CA ARG A 341 -15.08 -1.44 -4.11
C ARG A 341 -16.03 -0.67 -3.18
N LYS A 342 -15.57 -0.35 -1.97
CA LYS A 342 -16.37 0.35 -0.95
C LYS A 342 -16.61 1.82 -1.32
N GLN A 343 -15.59 2.50 -1.85
CA GLN A 343 -15.59 3.96 -2.02
C GLN A 343 -15.82 4.39 -3.47
N GLY A 344 -15.78 3.47 -4.44
CA GLY A 344 -15.75 3.77 -5.87
C GLY A 344 -14.33 4.09 -6.38
N THR A 345 -13.47 4.64 -5.51
CA THR A 345 -12.09 4.99 -5.82
C THR A 345 -11.13 4.56 -4.70
N ALA A 346 -9.85 4.37 -5.01
CA ALA A 346 -8.80 4.22 -4.00
C ALA A 346 -7.44 4.74 -4.49
N ILE A 347 -6.61 5.19 -3.55
CA ILE A 347 -5.24 5.63 -3.77
C ILE A 347 -4.32 4.71 -2.97
N ALA A 348 -3.38 4.07 -3.65
CA ALA A 348 -2.28 3.35 -3.03
C ALA A 348 -0.96 4.09 -3.21
N ILE A 349 -0.07 3.95 -2.24
CA ILE A 349 1.34 4.36 -2.37
C ILE A 349 2.22 3.15 -2.09
N GLY A 350 3.28 2.99 -2.88
CA GLY A 350 4.39 2.10 -2.59
C GLY A 350 5.69 2.70 -3.10
N HIS A 351 6.76 1.92 -3.08
CA HIS A 351 8.09 2.33 -3.53
C HIS A 351 8.57 1.40 -4.65
N PRO A 352 9.53 1.81 -5.49
CA PRO A 352 10.02 1.03 -6.63
C PRO A 352 10.94 -0.11 -6.17
N ARG A 353 10.48 -0.94 -5.23
CA ARG A 353 11.19 -2.11 -4.70
C ARG A 353 10.91 -3.33 -5.60
N PRO A 354 11.87 -4.26 -5.75
CA PRO A 354 11.68 -5.44 -6.59
C PRO A 354 10.42 -6.25 -6.24
N ASN A 355 10.15 -6.48 -4.95
CA ASN A 355 8.96 -7.22 -4.52
C ASN A 355 7.67 -6.46 -4.86
N THR A 356 7.64 -5.15 -4.66
CA THR A 356 6.50 -4.29 -4.99
C THR A 356 6.21 -4.28 -6.49
N ILE A 357 7.25 -4.15 -7.33
CA ILE A 357 7.15 -4.18 -8.79
C ILE A 357 6.65 -5.55 -9.28
N SER A 358 7.17 -6.65 -8.73
CA SER A 358 6.72 -7.99 -9.07
C SER A 358 5.24 -8.20 -8.73
N ALA A 359 4.85 -7.83 -7.51
CA ALA A 359 3.45 -7.95 -7.07
C ALA A 359 2.51 -7.06 -7.88
N LEU A 360 2.93 -5.84 -8.24
CA LEU A 360 2.17 -4.95 -9.12
C LEU A 360 1.91 -5.60 -10.48
N LYS A 361 2.94 -6.15 -11.13
CA LYS A 361 2.80 -6.77 -12.47
C LYS A 361 1.84 -7.95 -12.43
N GLU A 362 1.97 -8.83 -11.42
CA GLU A 362 1.03 -9.94 -11.20
C GLU A 362 -0.40 -9.43 -10.96
N TRP A 363 -0.56 -8.38 -10.15
CA TRP A 363 -1.86 -7.81 -9.82
C TRP A 363 -2.53 -7.14 -11.02
N LEU A 364 -1.78 -6.39 -11.84
CA LEU A 364 -2.29 -5.77 -13.07
C LEU A 364 -2.88 -6.81 -14.03
N VAL A 365 -2.21 -7.95 -14.20
CA VAL A 365 -2.75 -9.08 -15.00
C VAL A 365 -4.03 -9.63 -14.37
N ALA A 366 -4.07 -9.77 -13.04
CA ALA A 366 -5.24 -10.30 -12.35
C ALA A 366 -6.49 -9.40 -12.47
N ILE A 367 -6.31 -8.08 -12.60
CA ILE A 367 -7.44 -7.14 -12.65
C ILE A 367 -7.89 -6.74 -14.06
N GLU A 368 -7.20 -7.15 -15.13
CA GLU A 368 -7.43 -6.68 -16.52
C GLU A 368 -8.90 -6.79 -16.97
N ASN A 369 -9.60 -7.86 -16.57
CA ASN A 369 -11.01 -8.10 -16.91
C ASN A 369 -11.95 -7.99 -15.70
N SER A 370 -11.54 -7.28 -14.66
CA SER A 370 -12.30 -7.11 -13.41
C SER A 370 -13.12 -5.81 -13.38
N GLU A 371 -13.77 -5.55 -12.25
CA GLU A 371 -14.43 -4.26 -11.97
C GLU A 371 -13.43 -3.11 -11.73
N TYR A 372 -12.14 -3.40 -11.53
CA TYR A 372 -11.11 -2.41 -11.22
C TYR A 372 -10.45 -1.85 -12.47
N MET A 373 -10.01 -0.60 -12.39
CA MET A 373 -9.21 0.04 -13.44
C MET A 373 -8.16 0.94 -12.80
N VAL A 374 -6.89 0.76 -13.20
CA VAL A 374 -5.83 1.70 -12.83
C VAL A 374 -5.96 2.93 -13.71
N VAL A 375 -5.98 4.10 -13.08
CA VAL A 375 -6.12 5.41 -13.75
C VAL A 375 -5.12 6.40 -13.16
N PRO A 376 -4.82 7.51 -13.88
CA PRO A 376 -4.05 8.60 -13.32
C PRO A 376 -4.64 9.13 -12.00
N LEU A 377 -3.79 9.61 -11.10
CA LEU A 377 -4.20 10.13 -9.79
C LEU A 377 -5.19 11.28 -9.92
N SER A 378 -4.96 12.20 -10.84
CA SER A 378 -5.84 13.36 -11.05
C SER A 378 -7.30 12.95 -11.31
N VAL A 379 -7.53 11.84 -12.02
CA VAL A 379 -8.87 11.27 -12.26
C VAL A 379 -9.52 10.84 -10.96
N VAL A 380 -8.80 10.12 -10.09
CA VAL A 380 -9.34 9.70 -8.78
C VAL A 380 -9.69 10.90 -7.91
N LEU A 381 -8.84 11.93 -7.89
CA LEU A 381 -9.09 13.13 -7.09
C LEU A 381 -10.33 13.90 -7.57
N LEU A 382 -10.51 14.04 -8.88
CA LEU A 382 -11.68 14.71 -9.46
C LEU A 382 -12.99 13.97 -9.15
N GLU A 383 -13.00 12.64 -9.25
CA GLU A 383 -14.18 11.85 -8.89
C GLU A 383 -14.51 11.94 -7.39
N ARG A 384 -13.47 12.00 -6.53
CA ARG A 384 -13.65 12.24 -5.09
C ARG A 384 -14.23 13.62 -4.79
N GLN A 385 -13.72 14.65 -5.46
CA GLN A 385 -14.21 16.02 -5.31
C GLN A 385 -15.69 16.12 -5.72
N LYS A 386 -16.03 15.59 -6.89
CA LYS A 386 -17.42 15.54 -7.38
C LYS A 386 -18.34 14.81 -6.41
N ALA A 387 -17.95 13.63 -5.93
CA ALA A 387 -18.73 12.86 -4.97
C ALA A 387 -18.88 13.58 -3.60
N ALA A 388 -17.95 14.45 -3.23
CA ALA A 388 -18.06 15.28 -2.03
C ALA A 388 -19.04 16.44 -2.24
N GLU A 389 -18.99 17.11 -3.39
CA GLU A 389 -19.92 18.18 -3.78
C GLU A 389 -21.36 17.68 -3.87
N GLU A 390 -21.59 16.50 -4.46
CA GLU A 390 -22.90 15.87 -4.54
C GLU A 390 -23.51 15.48 -3.19
N LYS A 391 -22.70 15.32 -2.13
CA LYS A 391 -23.19 15.04 -0.77
C LYS A 391 -23.59 16.31 0.00
N HIS A 392 -23.11 17.47 -0.46
CA HIS A 392 -23.38 18.76 0.19
C HIS A 392 -24.55 19.51 -0.46
N ASN A 393 -24.90 19.16 -1.70
CA ASN A 393 -26.12 19.58 -2.39
C ASN A 393 -27.28 18.63 -2.08
#